data_AF-A0A1M5ATL7-F1
#
_entry.id   AF-A0A1M5ATL7-F1
#
_cell.length_a   1.000
_cell.length_b   1.000
_cell.length_c   1.000
_cell.angle_alpha   90.00
_cell.angle_beta   90.00
_cell.angle_gamma   90.00
#
_symmetry.space_group_name_H-M   'P 1'
#
loop_
_entity.id
_entity.type
_entity.pdbx_description
1 polymer ?
#
loop_
_entity_poly.entity_id
_entity_poly.type
_entity_poly.pdbx_seq_one_letter_code
_entity_poly.pdbx_strand_id
1 'polypeptide(L)'
;TYLKLNREEEEQLYRELGKMDKKEVDAIMQITTSWHEKGRAEGRVEGRVEKAREIICKYLSRKFGDKSAGLKQKVERMTDLETLDYILEQLFAASTLEEARVIINNGVKGDKLP
;
A
#
# COMPACT_ATOMS: atom_id res chain seq x y z
N THR A 1 -8.54 17.67 -3.73
CA THR A 1 -9.73 16.79 -3.65
C THR A 1 -10.10 16.35 -5.04
N TYR A 2 -10.32 15.05 -5.26
CA TYR A 2 -10.74 14.53 -6.56
C TYR A 2 -12.18 14.95 -6.89
N LEU A 3 -12.45 15.27 -8.16
CA LEU A 3 -13.82 15.49 -8.65
C LEU A 3 -14.53 14.13 -8.71
N LYS A 4 -15.64 13.99 -7.99
CA LYS A 4 -16.47 12.78 -8.00
C LYS A 4 -17.67 13.06 -8.86
N LEU A 5 -17.73 12.43 -10.02
CA LEU A 5 -18.90 12.49 -10.88
C LEU A 5 -19.91 11.43 -10.43
N ASN A 6 -21.16 11.82 -10.35
CA ASN A 6 -22.26 10.88 -10.35
C ASN A 6 -22.53 10.37 -11.79
N ARG A 7 -23.47 9.43 -11.93
CA ARG A 7 -23.79 8.82 -13.22
C ARG A 7 -24.27 9.85 -14.27
N GLU A 8 -25.11 10.80 -13.89
CA GLU A 8 -25.65 11.81 -14.81
C GLU A 8 -24.55 12.75 -15.31
N GLU A 9 -23.64 13.13 -14.41
CA GLU A 9 -22.47 13.96 -14.72
C GLU A 9 -21.47 13.23 -15.63
N GLU A 10 -21.27 11.93 -15.41
CA GLU A 10 -20.43 11.09 -16.27
C GLU A 10 -21.04 10.94 -17.68
N GLU A 11 -22.35 10.71 -17.78
CA GLU A 11 -23.05 10.68 -19.05
C GLU A 11 -22.99 12.04 -19.78
N GLN A 12 -23.06 13.15 -19.04
CA GLN A 12 -22.89 14.49 -19.61
C GLN A 12 -21.47 14.70 -20.12
N LEU A 13 -20.45 14.29 -19.36
CA LEU A 13 -19.05 14.36 -19.78
C LEU A 13 -18.83 13.64 -21.12
N TYR A 14 -19.30 12.38 -21.25
CA TYR A 14 -19.15 11.64 -22.50
C TYR A 14 -19.89 12.28 -23.69
N ARG A 15 -21.06 12.90 -23.44
CA ARG A 15 -21.78 13.66 -24.48
C ARG A 15 -21.01 14.89 -24.95
N GLU A 16 -20.40 15.65 -24.03
CA GLU A 16 -19.61 16.82 -24.40
C GLU A 16 -18.30 16.43 -25.09
N LEU A 17 -17.63 15.36 -24.65
CA LEU A 17 -16.45 14.82 -25.35
C LEU A 17 -16.77 14.44 -26.80
N GLY A 18 -17.96 13.87 -27.05
CA GLY A 18 -18.40 13.52 -28.41
C GLY A 18 -18.57 14.71 -29.37
N LYS A 19 -18.57 15.95 -28.86
CA LYS A 19 -18.67 17.19 -29.66
C LYS A 19 -17.31 17.84 -29.93
N MET A 20 -16.24 17.38 -29.28
CA MET A 20 -14.90 17.95 -29.37
C MET A 20 -14.11 17.40 -30.57
N ASP A 21 -12.98 18.02 -30.91
CA ASP A 21 -12.08 17.47 -31.93
C ASP A 21 -11.47 16.15 -31.46
N LYS A 22 -11.27 15.23 -32.41
CA LYS A 22 -10.74 13.90 -32.11
C LYS A 22 -9.39 13.95 -31.37
N LYS A 23 -8.50 14.88 -31.72
CA LYS A 23 -7.18 14.99 -31.06
C LYS A 23 -7.32 15.43 -29.60
N GLU A 24 -8.27 16.31 -29.31
CA GLU A 24 -8.53 16.76 -27.95
C GLU A 24 -9.12 15.64 -27.09
N VAL A 25 -10.07 14.88 -27.65
CA VAL A 25 -10.62 13.69 -26.98
C VAL A 25 -9.54 12.65 -26.73
N ASP A 26 -8.70 12.34 -27.72
CA ASP A 26 -7.61 11.37 -27.57
C ASP A 26 -6.64 11.79 -26.45
N ALA A 27 -6.30 13.08 -26.35
CA ALA A 27 -5.44 13.59 -25.28
C ALA A 27 -6.08 13.45 -23.89
N ILE A 28 -7.37 13.77 -23.75
CA ILE A 28 -8.12 13.60 -22.49
C ILE A 28 -8.19 12.14 -22.09
N MET A 29 -8.46 11.24 -23.05
CA MET A 29 -8.52 9.80 -22.81
C MET A 29 -7.17 9.25 -22.35
N GLN A 30 -6.06 9.66 -22.99
CA GLN A 30 -4.72 9.26 -22.58
C GLN A 30 -4.40 9.65 -21.12
N ILE A 31 -4.72 10.90 -20.74
CA ILE A 31 -4.53 11.37 -19.37
C ILE A 31 -5.38 10.53 -18.40
N THR A 32 -6.66 10.34 -18.72
CA THR A 32 -7.61 9.60 -17.86
C THR A 32 -7.15 8.15 -17.66
N THR A 33 -6.75 7.47 -18.73
CA THR A 33 -6.22 6.10 -18.68
C THR A 33 -4.93 6.03 -17.86
N SER A 34 -3.98 6.95 -18.08
CA SER A 34 -2.71 6.96 -17.34
C SER A 34 -2.92 7.11 -15.83
N TRP A 35 -3.79 8.02 -15.39
CA TRP A 35 -4.10 8.19 -13.97
C TRP A 35 -4.86 7.00 -13.39
N HIS A 36 -5.77 6.39 -14.17
CA HIS A 36 -6.47 5.18 -13.75
C HIS A 36 -5.49 4.02 -13.52
N GLU A 37 -4.57 3.78 -14.46
CA GLU A 37 -3.55 2.74 -14.34
C GLU A 37 -2.61 2.99 -13.16
N LYS A 38 -2.15 4.24 -13.00
CA LYS A 38 -1.31 4.65 -11.87
C LYS A 38 -2.01 4.42 -10.53
N GLY A 39 -3.26 4.87 -10.39
CA GLY A 39 -4.04 4.66 -9.18
C GLY A 39 -4.30 3.17 -8.88
N ARG A 40 -4.53 2.35 -9.91
CA ARG A 40 -4.64 0.89 -9.74
C ARG A 40 -3.33 0.23 -9.33
N ALA A 41 -2.18 0.75 -9.77
CA ALA A 41 -0.88 0.27 -9.34
C ALA A 41 -0.60 0.66 -7.89
N GLU A 42 -0.77 1.94 -7.54
CA GLU A 42 -0.59 2.48 -6.19
C GLU A 42 -1.50 1.76 -5.19
N GLY A 43 -2.80 1.65 -5.47
CA GLY A 43 -3.74 0.95 -4.57
C GLY A 43 -3.44 -0.53 -4.37
N ARG A 44 -2.84 -1.21 -5.36
CA ARG A 44 -2.35 -2.60 -5.18
C ARG A 44 -1.16 -2.67 -4.23
N VAL A 45 -0.24 -1.72 -4.33
CA VAL A 45 0.95 -1.65 -3.45
C VAL A 45 0.52 -1.30 -2.04
N GLU A 46 -0.29 -0.25 -1.86
CA GLU A 46 -0.82 0.18 -0.57
C GLU A 46 -1.58 -0.96 0.12
N GLY A 47 -2.48 -1.64 -0.60
CA GLY A 47 -3.23 -2.78 -0.05
C GLY A 47 -2.33 -3.94 0.39
N ARG A 48 -1.23 -4.22 -0.32
CA ARG A 48 -0.25 -5.24 0.09
C ARG A 48 0.50 -4.82 1.36
N VAL A 49 0.92 -3.56 1.45
CA VAL A 49 1.60 -3.00 2.64
C VAL A 49 0.68 -3.08 3.86
N GLU A 50 -0.56 -2.61 3.74
CA GLU A 50 -1.55 -2.70 4.82
C GLU A 50 -1.77 -4.14 5.26
N LYS A 51 -1.91 -5.07 4.30
CA LYS A 51 -2.13 -6.48 4.63
C LYS A 51 -0.94 -7.12 5.33
N ALA A 52 0.28 -6.83 4.89
CA ALA A 52 1.48 -7.36 5.51
C ALA A 52 1.63 -6.87 6.96
N ARG A 53 1.40 -5.57 7.22
CA ARG A 53 1.37 -5.02 8.59
C ARG A 53 0.32 -5.72 9.45
N GLU A 54 -0.89 -5.90 8.94
CA GLU A 54 -1.98 -6.57 9.64
C GLU A 54 -1.58 -8.00 10.07
N ILE A 55 -0.98 -8.77 9.15
CA ILE A 55 -0.55 -10.14 9.41
C ILE A 55 0.53 -10.17 10.49
N ILE A 56 1.55 -9.33 10.37
CA ILE A 56 2.64 -9.24 11.36
C ILE A 56 2.08 -8.85 12.75
N CYS A 57 1.20 -7.85 12.82
CA CYS A 57 0.58 -7.43 14.08
C CYS A 57 -0.30 -8.52 14.70
N LYS A 58 -1.03 -9.29 13.89
CA LYS A 58 -1.80 -10.46 14.34
C LYS A 58 -0.88 -11.56 14.87
N TYR A 59 0.21 -11.87 14.17
CA TYR A 59 1.21 -12.83 14.62
C TYR A 59 1.79 -12.44 15.98
N LEU A 60 2.25 -11.19 16.10
CA LEU A 60 2.83 -10.65 17.33
C LEU A 60 1.85 -10.72 18.51
N SER A 61 0.60 -10.33 18.28
CA SER A 61 -0.45 -10.40 19.32
C SER A 61 -0.75 -11.85 19.72
N ARG A 62 -0.83 -12.77 18.75
CA ARG A 62 -1.15 -14.18 19.01
C ARG A 62 -0.05 -14.90 19.77
N LYS A 63 1.22 -14.64 19.42
CA LYS A 63 2.38 -15.36 19.99
C LYS A 63 2.90 -14.74 21.29
N PHE A 64 2.84 -13.42 21.41
CA PHE A 64 3.50 -12.70 22.49
C PHE A 64 2.56 -11.81 23.33
N GLY A 65 1.28 -11.71 22.95
CA GLY A 65 0.28 -10.91 23.68
C GLY A 65 0.68 -9.44 23.79
N ASP A 66 0.33 -8.82 24.91
CA ASP A 66 0.51 -7.39 25.15
C ASP A 66 1.98 -6.94 25.19
N LYS A 67 2.92 -7.87 25.46
CA LYS A 67 4.37 -7.60 25.44
C LYS A 67 4.87 -7.14 24.07
N SER A 68 4.11 -7.39 23.00
CA SER A 68 4.44 -6.99 21.63
C SER A 68 3.98 -5.58 21.24
N ALA A 69 3.30 -4.82 22.12
CA ALA A 69 2.70 -3.54 21.77
C ALA A 69 3.68 -2.55 21.09
N GLY A 70 4.91 -2.42 21.62
CA GLY A 70 5.93 -1.55 21.03
C GLY A 70 6.40 -2.02 19.65
N LEU A 71 6.44 -3.32 19.39
CA LEU A 71 6.80 -3.88 18.07
C LEU A 71 5.67 -3.63 17.06
N LYS A 72 4.41 -3.77 17.47
CA LYS A 72 3.25 -3.49 16.62
C LYS A 72 3.22 -2.04 16.16
N GLN A 73 3.44 -1.09 17.08
CA GLN A 73 3.51 0.33 16.75
C GLN A 73 4.64 0.64 15.74
N LYS A 74 5.75 -0.11 15.81
CA LYS A 74 6.84 0.03 14.86
C LYS A 74 6.47 -0.49 13.47
N VAL A 75 5.84 -1.66 13.39
CA VAL A 75 5.37 -2.28 12.14
C VAL A 75 4.33 -1.40 11.44
N GLU A 76 3.41 -0.79 12.20
CA GLU A 76 2.38 0.11 11.65
C GLU A 76 2.94 1.32 10.89
N ARG A 77 4.18 1.73 11.19
CA ARG A 77 4.85 2.87 10.54
C ARG A 77 5.67 2.48 9.30
N MET A 78 5.84 1.19 9.00
CA MET A 78 6.69 0.71 7.91
C MET A 78 5.97 0.75 6.57
N THR A 79 6.39 1.57 5.63
CA THR A 79 5.76 1.73 4.31
C THR A 79 6.36 0.85 3.22
N ASP A 80 7.57 0.32 3.43
CA ASP A 80 8.25 -0.50 2.45
C ASP A 80 7.74 -1.95 2.49
N LEU A 81 7.28 -2.42 1.33
CA LEU A 81 6.68 -3.73 1.20
C LEU A 81 7.72 -4.85 1.27
N GLU A 82 8.90 -4.65 0.68
CA GLU A 82 9.97 -5.66 0.68
C GLU A 82 10.47 -5.91 2.10
N THR A 83 10.62 -4.86 2.89
CA THR A 83 10.94 -4.92 4.32
C THR A 83 9.86 -5.69 5.10
N LEU A 84 8.58 -5.43 4.82
CA LEU A 84 7.48 -6.12 5.49
C LEU A 84 7.43 -7.60 5.11
N ASP A 85 7.62 -7.93 3.83
CA ASP A 85 7.67 -9.32 3.34
C ASP A 85 8.86 -10.06 3.98
N TYR A 86 10.05 -9.45 4.03
CA TYR A 86 11.22 -9.99 4.73
C TYR A 86 10.93 -10.24 6.22
N ILE A 87 10.36 -9.26 6.93
CA ILE A 87 10.01 -9.41 8.35
C ILE A 87 9.05 -10.58 8.53
N LEU A 88 8.04 -10.69 7.66
CA LEU A 88 7.04 -11.76 7.75
C LEU A 88 7.68 -13.15 7.59
N GLU A 89 8.53 -13.33 6.57
CA GLU A 89 9.27 -14.58 6.35
C GLU A 89 10.13 -14.96 7.56
N GLN A 90 10.89 -14.01 8.09
CA GLN A 90 11.78 -14.27 9.23
C GLN A 90 11.00 -14.51 10.53
N LEU A 91 9.85 -13.86 10.73
CA LEU A 91 9.00 -14.09 11.91
C LEU A 91 8.42 -15.51 11.94
N PHE A 92 8.19 -16.14 10.79
CA PHE A 92 7.78 -17.55 10.75
C PHE A 92 8.87 -18.49 11.27
N ALA A 93 10.15 -18.14 11.11
CA ALA A 93 11.27 -18.90 11.64
C ALA A 93 11.60 -18.57 13.11
N ALA A 94 11.23 -17.39 13.59
CA ALA A 94 11.50 -16.94 14.95
C ALA A 94 10.69 -17.70 16.01
N SER A 95 11.35 -18.15 17.08
CA SER A 95 10.75 -18.85 18.22
C SER A 95 10.57 -17.97 19.45
N THR A 96 11.30 -16.85 19.56
CA THR A 96 11.28 -15.98 20.76
C THR A 96 10.94 -14.52 20.46
N LEU A 97 10.54 -13.78 21.50
CA LEU A 97 10.23 -12.34 21.39
C LEU A 97 11.48 -11.51 21.06
N GLU A 98 12.65 -11.95 21.53
CA GLU A 98 13.90 -11.23 21.28
C GLU A 98 14.38 -11.41 19.84
N GLU A 99 14.26 -12.62 19.28
CA GLU A 99 14.47 -12.85 17.84
C GLU A 99 13.53 -11.97 16.99
N ALA A 100 12.25 -11.94 17.34
CA ALA A 100 11.27 -11.08 16.66
C ALA A 100 11.64 -9.59 16.72
N ARG A 101 12.16 -9.12 17.87
CA ARG A 101 12.65 -7.75 18.03
C ARG A 101 13.83 -7.46 17.10
N VAL A 102 14.81 -8.36 17.03
CA VAL A 102 15.98 -8.21 16.17
C VAL A 102 15.58 -8.12 14.70
N ILE A 103 14.71 -9.02 14.23
CA ILE A 103 14.20 -9.04 12.85
C ILE A 103 13.51 -7.71 12.48
N ILE A 104 12.57 -7.27 13.31
CA ILE A 104 11.82 -6.01 13.07
C ILE A 104 12.76 -4.80 13.11
N ASN A 105 13.79 -4.83 13.96
CA ASN A 105 14.76 -3.75 14.04
C ASN A 105 15.73 -3.71 12.86
N ASN A 106 16.12 -4.87 12.33
CA ASN A 106 17.01 -4.98 11.18
C ASN A 106 16.30 -4.62 9.87
N GLY A 107 15.02 -4.93 9.71
CA GLY A 107 14.22 -4.46 8.58
C GLY A 107 14.22 -2.94 8.43
N VAL A 108 14.30 -2.18 9.54
CA VAL A 108 14.40 -0.71 9.50
C VAL A 108 15.77 -0.18 9.06
N LYS A 109 16.83 -0.99 9.14
CA LYS A 109 18.18 -0.57 8.75
C LYS A 109 18.51 -0.84 7.28
N GLY A 110 17.68 -1.60 6.56
CA GLY A 110 17.85 -1.84 5.12
C GLY A 110 17.66 -0.61 4.24
N ASP A 111 17.05 0.45 4.78
CA ASP A 111 16.68 1.68 4.06
C ASP A 111 17.79 2.76 4.04
N LYS A 112 19.03 2.39 4.39
CA LYS A 112 20.19 3.30 4.32
C LYS A 112 21.47 2.59 3.87
N LEU A 113 21.70 2.54 2.57
CA LEU A 113 23.02 2.84 1.99
C LEU A 113 22.80 3.78 0.79
N PRO A 114 23.64 4.81 0.61
CA PRO A 114 23.51 5.79 -0.47
C PRO A 114 23.75 5.19 -1.87
#